data_AF-A0A977PKI8-F1
#
_entry.id   AF-A0A977PKI8-F1
#
_cell.length_a   1.000
_cell.length_b   1.000
_cell.length_c   1.000
_cell.angle_alpha   90.00
_cell.angle_beta   90.00
_cell.angle_gamma   90.00
#
_symmetry.space_group_name_H-M   'P 1'
#
loop_
_entity.id
_entity.type
_entity.pdbx_description
1 polymer ?
#
loop_
_entity_poly.entity_id
_entity_poly.type
_entity_poly.pdbx_seq_one_letter_code
_entity_poly.pdbx_strand_id
1 'polypeptide(L)' 'MRKRLIKAVVKGGRLVPLEDIDLRDGEVVTLLVQEDLVEVARRVRALVRSDREPSEILSEERKRFET' A
#
# COMPACT_ATOMS: atom_id res chain seq x y z
N MET A 1 20.89 1.13 -9.67
CA MET A 1 20.64 0.55 -8.32
C MET A 1 19.90 -0.76 -8.48
N ARG A 2 20.38 -1.83 -7.84
CA ARG A 2 19.72 -3.15 -7.85
C ARG A 2 18.62 -3.13 -6.79
N LYS A 3 17.35 -3.29 -7.18
CA LYS A 3 16.22 -3.34 -6.25
C LYS A 3 16.03 -4.79 -5.79
N ARG A 4 16.07 -5.03 -4.48
CA ARG A 4 15.74 -6.34 -3.87
C ARG A 4 14.36 -6.22 -3.23
N LEU A 5 13.45 -7.13 -3.58
CA LEU A 5 12.13 -7.18 -2.99
C LEU A 5 12.21 -7.98 -1.69
N ILE A 6 11.83 -7.36 -0.59
CA ILE A 6 11.86 -7.96 0.74
C ILE A 6 10.42 -8.29 1.12
N LYS A 7 10.16 -9.56 1.45
CA LYS A 7 8.84 -9.97 1.96
C LYS A 7 8.82 -9.82 3.47
N ALA A 8 7.72 -9.25 3.97
CA ALA A 8 7.49 -9.05 5.40
C ALA A 8 6.03 -9.34 5.74
N VAL A 9 5.78 -9.69 6.99
CA VAL A 9 4.44 -9.87 7.56
C VAL A 9 4.19 -8.83 8.63
N VAL A 10 2.93 -8.44 8.82
CA VAL A 10 2.56 -7.55 9.92
C VAL A 10 2.29 -8.38 11.16
N LYS A 11 3.05 -8.14 12.24
CA LYS A 11 2.83 -8.76 13.56
C LYS A 11 2.77 -7.66 14.62
N GLY A 12 1.61 -7.51 15.28
CA GLY A 12 1.42 -6.48 16.30
C GLY A 12 1.62 -5.05 15.79
N GLY A 13 1.24 -4.78 14.54
CA GLY A 13 1.41 -3.46 13.91
C GLY A 13 2.82 -3.15 13.42
N ARG A 14 3.77 -4.10 13.49
CA ARG A 14 5.14 -3.95 12.98
C ARG A 14 5.37 -4.84 11.77
N LEU A 15 6.14 -4.35 10.79
CA LEU A 15 6.62 -5.15 9.67
C LEU A 15 7.79 -6.03 10.14
N VAL A 16 7.61 -7.34 10.04
CA VAL A 16 8.62 -8.34 10.39
C VAL A 16 9.04 -9.04 9.12
N PRO A 17 10.31 -8.97 8.72
CA PRO A 17 10.76 -9.61 7.49
C PRO A 17 10.71 -11.13 7.60
N LEU A 18 10.46 -11.80 6.48
CA LEU A 18 10.43 -13.27 6.41
C LEU A 18 11.83 -13.89 6.30
N GLU A 19 12.81 -13.08 5.92
CA GLU A 19 14.21 -13.45 5.77
C GLU A 19 15.06 -12.46 6.54
N ASP A 20 16.24 -12.89 7.00
CA ASP A 20 17.17 -11.97 7.68
C ASP A 20 17.66 -10.89 6.73
N ILE A 21 17.63 -9.66 7.22
CA ILE A 21 18.03 -8.47 6.47
C ILE A 21 19.00 -7.70 7.34
N ASP A 22 20.22 -7.52 6.82
CA ASP A 22 21.18 -6.60 7.40
C ASP A 22 20.92 -5.21 6.84
N LEU A 23 20.14 -4.41 7.59
CA LEU A 23 19.90 -3.00 7.32
C LEU A 23 20.72 -2.18 8.31
N ARG A 24 21.34 -1.09 7.84
CA ARG A 24 22.12 -0.19 8.70
C ARG A 24 21.28 0.97 9.20
N ASP A 25 21.67 1.53 10.34
CA ASP A 25 21.05 2.76 10.86
C ASP A 25 21.18 3.90 9.83
N GLY A 26 20.05 4.56 9.55
CA GLY A 26 19.94 5.62 8.56
C GLY A 26 19.73 5.15 7.11
N GLU A 27 19.64 3.85 6.86
CA GLU A 27 19.34 3.31 5.53
C GLU A 27 17.88 3.55 5.14
N VAL A 28 17.66 4.17 3.97
CA VAL A 28 16.31 4.47 3.45
C VAL A 28 15.82 3.31 2.59
N VAL A 29 14.69 2.72 2.98
CA VAL A 29 14.04 1.63 2.25
C VAL A 29 12.69 2.06 1.68
N THR A 30 12.33 1.51 0.51
CA THR A 30 11.00 1.70 -0.09
C THR A 30 10.15 0.46 0.21
N LEU A 31 8.98 0.68 0.80
CA LEU A 31 8.01 -0.38 1.06
C LEU A 31 7.06 -0.52 -0.14
N LEU A 32 6.86 -1.74 -0.60
CA LEU A 32 5.84 -2.06 -1.60
C LEU A 32 4.78 -2.95 -0.94
N VAL A 33 3.61 -2.37 -0.70
CA VAL A 33 2.45 -3.11 -0.19
C VAL A 33 1.71 -3.67 -1.38
N GLN A 34 1.71 -4.99 -1.52
CA GLN A 34 0.89 -5.65 -2.53
C GLN A 34 -0.53 -5.79 -2.00
N GLU A 35 -1.42 -4.90 -2.44
CA GLU A 35 -2.85 -5.01 -2.14
C GLU A 35 -3.53 -5.92 -3.17
N ASP A 36 -4.46 -6.76 -2.71
CA ASP A 36 -5.33 -7.51 -3.61
C ASP A 36 -6.31 -6.53 -4.29
N LEU A 37 -6.30 -6.50 -5.63
CA LEU A 37 -7.20 -5.66 -6.42
C LEU A 37 -8.68 -5.85 -6.04
N VAL A 38 -9.07 -7.06 -5.63
CA VAL A 38 -10.43 -7.37 -5.15
C VAL A 38 -10.72 -6.69 -3.81
N GLU A 39 -9.76 -6.69 -2.88
CA GLU A 39 -9.91 -6.00 -1.59
C GLU A 39 -9.93 -4.48 -1.77
N VAL A 40 -9.08 -3.96 -2.66
CA VAL A 40 -9.08 -2.55 -3.07
C VAL A 40 -10.44 -2.18 -3.63
N ALA A 41 -10.96 -2.96 -4.59
CA ALA A 41 -12.27 -2.71 -5.19
C ALA A 41 -13.42 -2.78 -4.17
N ARG A 42 -13.36 -3.70 -3.19
CA ARG A 42 -14.34 -3.77 -2.10
C ARG A 42 -14.30 -2.54 -1.22
N ARG A 43 -13.11 -2.07 -0.84
CA ARG A 43 -12.91 -0.85 -0.04
C ARG A 43 -13.39 0.39 -0.79
N VAL A 44 -13.07 0.52 -2.08
CA VAL A 44 -13.58 1.59 -2.94
C VAL A 44 -15.10 1.53 -3.02
N ARG A 45 -15.72 0.37 -3.25
CA ARG A 45 -17.19 0.23 -3.26
C ARG A 45 -17.83 0.59 -1.91
N ALA A 46 -17.18 0.27 -0.80
CA ALA A 46 -17.65 0.65 0.53
C ALA A 46 -17.59 2.17 0.73
N LEU A 47 -16.57 2.84 0.19
CA LEU A 47 -16.46 4.31 0.15
C LEU A 47 -17.48 4.94 -0.79
N VAL A 48 -17.81 4.31 -1.93
CA VAL A 48 -18.83 4.77 -2.90
C VAL A 48 -20.27 4.61 -2.37
N ARG A 49 -20.48 3.86 -1.28
CA ARG A 49 -21.75 3.89 -0.53
C ARG A 49 -21.88 5.11 0.40
N SER A 50 -20.89 5.99 0.46
CA SER A 50 -21.05 7.32 1.05
C SER A 50 -21.83 8.23 0.10
N ASP A 51 -22.50 9.25 0.63
CA ASP A 51 -23.38 10.21 -0.07
C ASP A 51 -22.71 11.06 -1.18
N ARG A 52 -21.53 10.65 -1.66
CA ARG A 52 -20.74 11.34 -2.68
C ARG A 52 -20.96 10.69 -4.05
N GLU A 53 -21.02 11.51 -5.09
CA GLU A 53 -21.13 10.98 -6.43
C GLU A 53 -19.88 10.14 -6.81
N PRO A 54 -20.05 9.00 -7.52
CA PRO A 54 -18.93 8.15 -7.93
C PRO A 54 -17.83 8.87 -8.72
N SER A 55 -18.18 9.95 -9.42
CA SER A 55 -17.28 10.82 -10.19
C SER A 55 -16.24 11.52 -9.31
N GLU A 56 -16.62 11.97 -8.11
CA GLU A 56 -15.73 12.66 -7.18
C GLU A 56 -14.68 11.71 -6.59
N ILE A 57 -15.11 10.51 -6.21
CA ILE A 57 -14.24 9.49 -5.62
C ILE A 57 -13.17 9.05 -6.62
N LEU A 58 -13.56 8.80 -7.87
CA LEU A 58 -12.62 8.41 -8.93
C LEU A 58 -11.62 9.53 -9.27
N SER A 59 -12.06 10.79 -9.21
CA SER A 59 -11.20 11.96 -9.46
C SER A 59 -10.15 12.14 -8.36
N GLU A 60 -10.53 11.95 -7.09
CA GLU A 60 -9.61 12.00 -5.95
C GLU A 60 -8.60 10.85 -5.96
N GLU A 61 -9.05 9.62 -6.23
CA GLU A 61 -8.16 8.46 -6.31
C GLU A 61 -7.15 8.62 -7.46
N ARG A 62 -7.58 9.13 -8.63
CA ARG A 62 -6.67 9.38 -9.75
C ARG A 62 -5.55 10.36 -9.41
N LYS A 63 -5.85 11.43 -8.67
CA LYS A 63 -4.83 12.41 -8.23
C LYS A 63 -3.76 11.79 -7.32
N ARG A 64 -4.12 10.77 -6.53
CA ARG A 64 -3.17 10.06 -5.65
C ARG A 64 -2.17 9.17 -6.39
N PHE A 65 -2.52 8.67 -7.58
CA PHE A 65 -1.62 7.84 -8.40
C PHE A 65 -0.73 8.67 -9.34
N GLU A 66 -1.02 9.95 -9.52
CA GLU A 66 -0.24 10.89 -10.34
C GLU A 66 0.85 11.64 -9.52
N THR A 67 0.98 11.36 -8.21
CA THR A 67 2.03 11.89 -7.30
C THR A 67 2.98 10.79 -6.86
#